data_AF-A0A3D2SQ68-F1
#
_entry.id   AF-A0A3D2SQ68-F1
#
_cell.length_a   1.000
_cell.length_b   1.000
_cell.length_c   1.000
_cell.angle_alpha   90.00
_cell.angle_beta   90.00
_cell.angle_gamma   90.00
#
_symmetry.space_group_name_H-M   'P 1'
#
loop_
_entity.id
_entity.type
_entity.pdbx_description
1 polymer ?
#
loop_
_entity_poly.entity_id
_entity_poly.type
_entity_poly.pdbx_seq_one_letter_code
_entity_poly.pdbx_strand_id
1 'polypeptide(L)'
;TPDYYGKERPEFSNQYNSSLVALDVRTGKEKWHFQTTHYDLWDYDLPSQPALMDVPDQNGQIVPAVMQTTKRGQIFLLNRETGQPIADVVEKPVPSKSPIPDEKPLSPTQPYSVGMPTIGADHLNEKKIWGVTLFDQLVCRIQFKKMSYEGDFTPVGFNKTLEQPGNLGGMNWGSVAYDAKNQIAYINDIRIPSVFWLVKRDEFAQVNKKYPSDGTGHGPSPQTGTPYGMVTMMWTSAMETPCTEPPFGTISAIDMKSKQVLWQVPVGTTKDLGPWGIKSHIPLAMG
;
A
#
# COMPACT_ATOMS: atom_id res chain seq x y z
N THR A 1 -16.67 5.41 5.51
CA THR A 1 -16.48 5.48 6.98
C THR A 1 -14.99 5.72 7.22
N PRO A 2 -14.59 6.38 8.31
CA PRO A 2 -13.19 6.64 8.64
C PRO A 2 -12.23 5.45 8.45
N ASP A 3 -11.06 5.70 7.86
CA ASP A 3 -10.18 4.65 7.34
C ASP A 3 -9.41 3.90 8.44
N TYR A 4 -9.07 4.56 9.55
CA TYR A 4 -8.17 4.03 10.60
C TYR A 4 -8.87 3.72 11.94
N TYR A 5 -10.21 3.67 11.95
CA TYR A 5 -10.98 3.24 13.11
C TYR A 5 -12.24 2.50 12.67
N GLY A 6 -12.32 1.22 13.01
CA GLY A 6 -13.29 0.31 12.42
C GLY A 6 -14.49 -0.03 13.30
N LYS A 7 -14.53 0.41 14.56
CA LYS A 7 -15.57 0.00 15.53
C LYS A 7 -17.00 0.31 15.07
N GLU A 8 -17.19 1.49 14.48
CA GLU A 8 -18.50 1.98 14.05
C GLU A 8 -18.91 1.47 12.66
N ARG A 9 -18.08 0.64 12.01
CA ARG A 9 -18.38 0.12 10.67
C ARG A 9 -19.46 -0.97 10.75
N PRO A 10 -20.55 -0.88 9.96
CA PRO A 10 -21.53 -1.94 9.89
C PRO A 10 -20.91 -3.27 9.49
N GLU A 11 -21.39 -4.37 10.05
CA GLU A 11 -20.75 -5.69 9.84
C GLU A 11 -20.72 -6.10 8.36
N PHE A 12 -21.78 -5.79 7.60
CA PHE A 12 -21.84 -6.07 6.16
C PHE A 12 -20.76 -5.33 5.36
N SER A 13 -20.26 -4.19 5.83
CA SER A 13 -19.21 -3.43 5.12
C SER A 13 -17.88 -4.16 5.12
N ASN A 14 -17.63 -5.03 6.11
CA ASN A 14 -16.41 -5.83 6.21
C ASN A 14 -16.34 -6.93 5.15
N GLN A 15 -17.44 -7.20 4.43
CA GLN A 15 -17.47 -8.16 3.32
C GLN A 15 -16.94 -7.54 2.01
N TYR A 16 -16.99 -6.21 1.87
CA TYR A 16 -16.70 -5.51 0.61
C TYR A 16 -15.60 -4.46 0.72
N ASN A 17 -15.12 -4.14 1.92
CA ASN A 17 -14.02 -3.20 2.05
C ASN A 17 -12.77 -3.78 1.37
N SER A 18 -12.13 -2.94 0.57
CA SER A 18 -10.91 -3.28 -0.18
C SER A 18 -11.10 -4.56 -1.02
N SER A 19 -12.23 -4.60 -1.74
CA SER A 19 -12.63 -5.72 -2.59
C SER A 19 -12.81 -5.29 -4.05
N LEU A 20 -12.44 -6.17 -4.98
CA LEU A 20 -12.88 -6.10 -6.37
C LEU A 20 -14.27 -6.72 -6.48
N VAL A 21 -15.22 -6.01 -7.07
CA VAL A 21 -16.62 -6.46 -7.18
C VAL A 21 -17.05 -6.50 -8.65
N ALA A 22 -17.62 -7.63 -9.09
CA ALA A 22 -18.24 -7.77 -10.39
C ALA A 22 -19.76 -7.70 -10.28
N LEU A 23 -20.35 -6.77 -11.05
CA LEU A 23 -21.79 -6.54 -11.09
C LEU A 23 -22.36 -6.85 -12.47
N ASP A 24 -23.59 -7.31 -12.50
CA ASP A 24 -24.39 -7.32 -13.73
C ASP A 24 -24.80 -5.89 -14.10
N VAL A 25 -24.36 -5.42 -15.27
CA VAL A 25 -24.57 -4.02 -15.70
C VAL A 25 -26.03 -3.64 -15.88
N ARG A 26 -26.94 -4.60 -16.13
CA ARG A 26 -28.37 -4.32 -16.35
C ARG A 26 -29.14 -4.24 -15.05
N THR A 27 -28.74 -5.03 -14.05
CA THR A 27 -29.50 -5.20 -12.81
C THR A 27 -28.82 -4.63 -11.57
N GLY A 28 -27.51 -4.36 -11.64
CA GLY A 28 -26.68 -3.97 -10.49
C GLY A 28 -26.44 -5.10 -9.49
N LYS A 29 -26.92 -6.33 -9.77
CA LYS A 29 -26.72 -7.47 -8.87
C LYS A 29 -25.29 -7.94 -8.92
N GLU A 30 -24.75 -8.29 -7.76
CA GLU A 30 -23.44 -8.90 -7.65
C GLU A 30 -23.40 -10.27 -8.34
N LYS A 31 -22.32 -10.51 -9.09
CA LYS A 31 -21.94 -11.84 -9.58
C LYS A 31 -20.92 -12.51 -8.68
N TRP A 32 -19.89 -11.77 -8.29
CA TRP A 32 -18.85 -12.19 -7.36
C TRP A 32 -18.12 -10.97 -6.80
N HIS A 33 -17.41 -11.15 -5.69
CA HIS A 33 -16.39 -10.22 -5.21
C HIS A 33 -15.16 -10.99 -4.73
N PHE A 34 -14.02 -10.31 -4.70
CA PHE A 34 -12.77 -10.82 -4.14
C PHE A 34 -12.17 -9.76 -3.22
N GLN A 35 -11.99 -10.09 -1.95
CA GLN A 35 -11.43 -9.18 -0.95
C GLN A 35 -9.91 -9.28 -0.92
N THR A 36 -9.21 -8.16 -1.14
CA THR A 36 -7.75 -8.12 -1.10
C THR A 36 -7.21 -7.73 0.27
N THR A 37 -8.05 -7.22 1.16
CA THR A 37 -7.70 -6.92 2.56
C THR A 37 -8.91 -7.08 3.45
N HIS A 38 -8.83 -8.02 4.39
CA HIS A 38 -9.84 -8.24 5.41
C HIS A 38 -9.78 -7.12 6.44
N TYR A 39 -10.93 -6.51 6.75
CA TYR A 39 -11.04 -5.49 7.79
C TYR A 39 -9.96 -4.39 7.70
N ASP A 40 -9.80 -3.82 6.50
CA ASP A 40 -8.82 -2.78 6.19
C ASP A 40 -8.92 -1.55 7.11
N LEU A 41 -7.89 -1.31 7.91
CA LEU A 41 -7.68 -0.10 8.72
C LEU A 41 -6.35 0.62 8.38
N TRP A 42 -5.81 0.38 7.19
CA TRP A 42 -4.48 0.84 6.76
C TRP A 42 -4.53 1.68 5.49
N ASP A 43 -5.72 2.07 5.02
CA ASP A 43 -5.89 2.74 3.72
C ASP A 43 -5.30 1.92 2.57
N TYR A 44 -5.47 0.60 2.63
CA TYR A 44 -5.13 -0.34 1.55
C TYR A 44 -6.32 -0.56 0.61
N ASP A 45 -6.97 0.53 0.21
CA ASP A 45 -7.98 0.49 -0.83
C ASP A 45 -7.39 0.04 -2.19
N LEU A 46 -8.28 -0.11 -3.16
CA LEU A 46 -7.96 -0.52 -4.53
C LEU A 46 -8.08 0.69 -5.48
N PRO A 47 -7.07 1.58 -5.51
CA PRO A 47 -7.15 2.83 -6.26
C PRO A 47 -6.95 2.63 -7.77
N SER A 48 -6.21 1.59 -8.16
CA SER A 48 -5.99 1.24 -9.57
C SER A 48 -7.19 0.50 -10.11
N GLN A 49 -7.67 0.93 -11.28
CA GLN A 49 -8.69 0.18 -12.01
C GLN A 49 -8.18 -1.24 -12.33
N PRO A 50 -9.03 -2.27 -12.26
CA PRO A 50 -8.66 -3.61 -12.68
C PRO A 50 -8.35 -3.67 -14.18
N ALA A 51 -7.31 -4.40 -14.58
CA ALA A 51 -6.95 -4.60 -15.98
C ALA A 51 -7.51 -5.94 -16.48
N LEU A 52 -8.37 -5.91 -17.50
CA LEU A 52 -8.88 -7.10 -18.16
C LEU A 52 -7.86 -7.61 -19.19
N MET A 53 -7.59 -8.90 -19.18
CA MET A 53 -6.61 -9.52 -20.06
C MET A 53 -6.94 -10.99 -20.30
N ASP A 54 -6.45 -11.53 -21.41
CA ASP A 54 -6.44 -12.96 -21.65
C ASP A 54 -5.00 -13.46 -21.44
N VAL A 55 -4.83 -14.41 -20.53
CA VAL A 55 -3.52 -14.93 -20.08
C VAL A 55 -3.52 -16.46 -20.12
N PRO A 56 -2.38 -17.11 -20.36
CA PRO A 56 -2.28 -18.56 -20.24
C PRO A 56 -2.35 -18.99 -18.78
N ASP A 57 -3.08 -20.07 -18.52
CA ASP A 57 -3.02 -20.80 -17.26
C ASP A 57 -1.75 -21.68 -17.20
N GLN A 58 -1.62 -22.48 -16.14
CA GLN A 58 -0.49 -23.40 -15.96
C GLN A 58 -0.39 -24.47 -17.06
N ASN A 59 -1.49 -24.76 -17.76
CA ASN A 59 -1.58 -25.73 -18.85
C ASN A 59 -1.43 -25.08 -20.24
N GLY A 60 -1.21 -23.76 -20.31
CA GLY A 60 -1.13 -23.00 -21.55
C GLY A 60 -2.49 -22.68 -22.19
N GLN A 61 -3.61 -23.01 -21.54
CA GLN A 61 -4.94 -22.61 -21.99
C GLN A 61 -5.15 -21.12 -21.70
N ILE A 62 -5.60 -20.38 -22.70
CA ILE A 62 -5.94 -18.97 -22.53
C ILE A 62 -7.21 -18.86 -21.69
N VAL A 63 -7.11 -18.17 -20.55
CA VAL A 63 -8.21 -17.94 -19.62
C VAL A 63 -8.56 -16.45 -19.54
N PRO A 64 -9.86 -16.14 -19.38
CA PRO A 64 -10.33 -14.77 -19.23
C PRO A 64 -9.95 -14.23 -17.84
N ALA A 65 -8.96 -13.35 -17.78
CA ALA A 65 -8.41 -12.83 -16.54
C ALA A 65 -8.76 -11.36 -16.27
N VAL A 66 -8.68 -11.01 -15.00
CA VAL A 66 -8.63 -9.65 -14.46
C VAL A 66 -7.45 -9.56 -13.49
N MET A 67 -6.61 -8.57 -13.68
CA MET A 67 -5.50 -8.26 -12.78
C MET A 67 -5.87 -7.06 -11.91
N GLN A 68 -5.82 -7.26 -10.60
CA GLN A 68 -5.98 -6.20 -9.61
C GLN A 68 -4.65 -5.97 -8.89
N THR A 69 -4.08 -4.78 -9.07
CA THR A 69 -2.95 -4.30 -8.30
C THR A 69 -3.42 -3.62 -7.02
N THR A 70 -2.59 -3.60 -5.98
CA THR A 70 -2.96 -3.05 -4.68
C THR A 70 -1.88 -2.14 -4.09
N LYS A 71 -2.28 -1.25 -3.18
CA LYS A 71 -1.35 -0.44 -2.37
C LYS A 71 -0.38 -1.30 -1.54
N ARG A 72 -0.74 -2.56 -1.24
CA ARG A 72 0.13 -3.54 -0.55
C ARG A 72 1.29 -4.07 -1.40
N GLY A 73 1.41 -3.64 -2.65
CA GLY A 73 2.39 -4.19 -3.60
C GLY A 73 2.07 -5.62 -4.07
N GLN A 74 0.85 -6.11 -3.78
CA GLN A 74 0.36 -7.42 -4.21
C GLN A 74 -0.33 -7.31 -5.58
N ILE A 75 -0.29 -8.39 -6.35
CA ILE A 75 -1.00 -8.51 -7.63
C ILE A 75 -1.93 -9.71 -7.55
N PHE A 76 -3.23 -9.47 -7.59
CA PHE A 76 -4.23 -10.54 -7.63
C PHE A 76 -4.65 -10.78 -9.07
N LEU A 77 -4.32 -11.95 -9.61
CA LEU A 77 -4.74 -12.40 -10.94
C LEU A 77 -5.91 -13.36 -10.79
N LEU A 78 -7.11 -12.93 -11.19
CA LEU A 78 -8.36 -13.64 -11.00
C LEU A 78 -9.01 -13.95 -12.35
N ASN A 79 -9.83 -14.99 -12.41
CA ASN A 79 -10.72 -15.23 -13.54
C ASN A 79 -11.84 -14.19 -13.50
N ARG A 80 -11.99 -13.40 -14.57
CA ARG A 80 -12.95 -12.27 -14.59
C ARG A 80 -14.42 -12.70 -14.63
N GLU A 81 -14.69 -13.96 -14.98
CA GLU A 81 -16.04 -14.50 -15.02
C GLU A 81 -16.48 -15.05 -13.67
N THR A 82 -15.56 -15.64 -12.91
CA THR A 82 -15.86 -16.36 -11.65
C THR A 82 -15.32 -15.69 -10.38
N GLY A 83 -14.36 -14.78 -10.49
CA GLY A 83 -13.64 -14.18 -9.35
C GLY A 83 -12.60 -15.10 -8.70
N GLN A 84 -12.42 -16.33 -9.21
CA GLN A 84 -11.48 -17.30 -8.63
C GLN A 84 -10.03 -16.97 -9.01
N PRO A 85 -9.05 -17.14 -8.09
CA PRO A 85 -7.65 -16.91 -8.40
C PRO A 85 -7.11 -17.83 -9.51
N ILE A 86 -6.41 -17.23 -10.49
CA ILE A 86 -5.62 -17.93 -11.51
C ILE A 86 -4.17 -18.16 -11.02
N ALA A 87 -3.71 -17.31 -10.12
CA ALA A 87 -2.44 -17.45 -9.40
C ALA A 87 -2.71 -17.70 -7.92
N ASP A 88 -1.88 -18.51 -7.29
CA ASP A 88 -2.09 -18.96 -5.92
C ASP A 88 -2.21 -17.77 -4.95
N VAL A 89 -3.24 -17.84 -4.10
CA VAL A 89 -3.47 -16.93 -2.98
C VAL A 89 -3.53 -17.77 -1.71
N VAL A 90 -2.82 -17.33 -0.68
CA VAL A 90 -2.81 -17.99 0.64
C VAL A 90 -3.12 -16.99 1.73
N GLU A 91 -3.88 -17.44 2.72
CA GLU A 91 -4.10 -16.71 3.96
C GLU A 91 -2.83 -16.80 4.82
N LYS A 92 -2.26 -15.65 5.20
CA LYS A 92 -1.14 -15.60 6.14
C LYS A 92 -1.54 -14.92 7.44
N PRO A 93 -1.05 -15.39 8.59
CA PRO A 93 -1.24 -14.70 9.86
C PRO A 93 -0.63 -13.29 9.83
N VAL A 94 -1.34 -12.34 10.41
CA VAL A 94 -0.89 -10.95 10.57
C VAL A 94 -1.19 -10.45 11.99
N PRO A 95 -0.58 -9.35 12.45
CA PRO A 95 -0.95 -8.74 13.72
C PRO A 95 -2.44 -8.41 13.77
N SER A 96 -3.16 -8.96 14.74
CA SER A 96 -4.62 -8.86 14.84
C SER A 96 -5.12 -8.14 16.09
N LYS A 97 -4.22 -7.78 17.00
CA LYS A 97 -4.56 -7.09 18.24
C LYS A 97 -4.58 -5.58 18.02
N SER A 98 -5.76 -4.97 18.16
CA SER A 98 -5.83 -3.51 18.14
C SER A 98 -5.18 -2.90 19.40
N PRO A 99 -4.37 -1.84 19.27
CA PRO A 99 -3.83 -1.07 20.38
C PRO A 99 -4.87 -0.10 20.98
N ILE A 100 -6.07 -0.02 20.40
CA ILE A 100 -7.16 0.86 20.86
C ILE A 100 -8.09 0.06 21.78
N PRO A 101 -8.28 0.48 23.05
CA PRO A 101 -8.99 -0.32 24.08
C PRO A 101 -10.41 -0.76 23.71
N ASP A 102 -11.09 0.01 22.88
CA ASP A 102 -12.50 -0.17 22.55
C ASP A 102 -12.75 -0.71 21.14
N GLU A 103 -11.70 -0.99 20.37
CA GLU A 103 -11.80 -1.51 19.01
C GLU A 103 -11.84 -3.05 19.01
N LYS A 104 -12.66 -3.62 18.15
CA LYS A 104 -12.73 -5.08 17.99
C LYS A 104 -11.39 -5.63 17.46
N PRO A 105 -11.04 -6.90 17.72
CA PRO A 105 -9.88 -7.52 17.10
C PRO A 105 -9.91 -7.36 15.58
N LEU A 106 -8.73 -7.14 15.00
CA LEU A 106 -8.55 -7.06 13.55
C LEU A 106 -8.58 -8.47 12.96
N SER A 107 -8.56 -8.56 11.63
CA SER A 107 -8.50 -9.87 10.95
C SER A 107 -7.24 -10.64 11.35
N PRO A 108 -7.34 -11.94 11.73
CA PRO A 108 -6.19 -12.76 12.11
C PRO A 108 -5.32 -13.15 10.91
N THR A 109 -5.89 -13.17 9.72
CA THR A 109 -5.18 -13.49 8.48
C THR A 109 -5.51 -12.47 7.39
N GLN A 110 -4.67 -12.45 6.36
CA GLN A 110 -4.85 -11.64 5.16
C GLN A 110 -4.49 -12.47 3.93
N PRO A 111 -5.13 -12.21 2.77
CA PRO A 111 -4.80 -12.89 1.53
C PRO A 111 -3.48 -12.32 0.99
N TYR A 112 -2.55 -13.21 0.61
CA TYR A 112 -1.32 -12.88 -0.09
C TYR A 112 -1.28 -13.64 -1.41
N SER A 113 -1.07 -12.92 -2.52
CA SER A 113 -0.88 -13.56 -3.82
C SER A 113 0.56 -14.04 -3.94
N VAL A 114 0.76 -15.33 -3.63
CA VAL A 114 2.08 -15.97 -3.67
C VAL A 114 2.42 -16.52 -5.05
N GLY A 115 1.42 -16.67 -5.92
CA GLY A 115 1.62 -17.07 -7.32
C GLY A 115 1.95 -15.91 -8.26
N MET A 116 1.96 -14.66 -7.77
CA MET A 116 2.38 -13.46 -8.49
C MET A 116 3.50 -12.75 -7.72
N PRO A 117 4.34 -11.95 -8.39
CA PRO A 117 5.39 -11.21 -7.69
C PRO A 117 4.79 -10.12 -6.82
N THR A 118 5.38 -9.95 -5.64
CA THR A 118 5.16 -8.79 -4.77
C THR A 118 6.17 -7.70 -5.14
N ILE A 119 5.72 -6.46 -5.31
CA ILE A 119 6.55 -5.34 -5.77
C ILE A 119 6.66 -4.28 -4.68
N GLY A 120 7.89 -3.94 -4.28
CA GLY A 120 8.16 -2.79 -3.41
C GLY A 120 7.66 -2.89 -1.97
N ALA A 121 7.18 -4.07 -1.54
CA ALA A 121 6.55 -4.28 -0.24
C ALA A 121 7.38 -5.14 0.73
N ASP A 122 8.71 -5.03 0.64
CA ASP A 122 9.61 -5.75 1.55
C ASP A 122 9.43 -5.29 3.00
N HIS A 123 9.53 -6.25 3.92
CA HIS A 123 9.54 -5.95 5.35
C HIS A 123 10.78 -5.13 5.73
N LEU A 124 10.57 -3.98 6.37
CA LEU A 124 11.66 -3.10 6.77
C LEU A 124 12.47 -3.68 7.92
N ASN A 125 13.77 -3.43 7.87
CA ASN A 125 14.68 -3.73 8.96
C ASN A 125 15.77 -2.65 9.02
N GLU A 126 16.58 -2.66 10.08
CA GLU A 126 17.60 -1.62 10.30
C GLU A 126 18.58 -1.44 9.12
N LYS A 127 18.80 -2.47 8.28
CA LYS A 127 19.69 -2.38 7.11
C LYS A 127 19.09 -1.53 5.99
N LYS A 128 17.76 -1.51 5.86
CA LYS A 128 17.03 -0.71 4.87
C LYS A 128 16.91 0.76 5.26
N ILE A 129 17.31 1.11 6.49
CA ILE A 129 17.22 2.48 6.99
C ILE A 129 18.41 3.29 6.52
N TRP A 130 18.09 4.36 5.81
CA TRP A 130 19.01 5.17 5.04
C TRP A 130 18.87 6.65 5.41
N GLY A 131 19.85 7.44 4.99
CA GLY A 131 19.81 8.89 5.08
C GLY A 131 20.91 9.50 4.22
N VAL A 132 20.77 10.76 3.84
CA VAL A 132 21.74 11.47 2.98
C VAL A 132 23.11 11.60 3.64
N THR A 133 23.13 11.68 4.99
CA THR A 133 24.35 11.75 5.80
C THR A 133 24.32 10.70 6.92
N LEU A 134 25.47 10.48 7.58
CA LEU A 134 25.54 9.58 8.73
C LEU A 134 24.64 10.02 9.89
N PHE A 135 24.47 11.33 10.10
CA PHE A 135 23.57 11.85 11.13
C PHE A 135 22.10 11.68 10.75
N ASP A 136 21.80 11.84 9.47
CA ASP A 136 20.47 11.64 8.91
C ASP A 136 20.02 10.18 9.10
N GLN A 137 20.89 9.25 8.69
CA GLN A 137 20.67 7.81 8.89
C GLN A 137 20.54 7.45 10.37
N LEU A 138 21.37 8.03 11.25
CA LEU A 138 21.27 7.82 12.70
C LEU A 138 19.91 8.26 13.23
N VAL A 139 19.43 9.45 12.87
CA VAL A 139 18.12 9.96 13.28
C VAL A 139 17.01 9.05 12.77
N CYS A 140 17.02 8.66 11.50
CA CYS A 140 16.06 7.71 10.93
C CYS A 140 16.07 6.38 11.68
N ARG A 141 17.23 5.83 12.03
CA ARG A 141 17.33 4.59 12.84
C ARG A 141 16.76 4.76 14.25
N ILE A 142 16.98 5.91 14.89
CA ILE A 142 16.38 6.21 16.19
C ILE A 142 14.86 6.30 16.07
N GLN A 143 14.34 6.93 15.01
CA GLN A 143 12.90 6.97 14.75
C GLN A 143 12.34 5.56 14.56
N PHE A 144 12.97 4.73 13.72
CA PHE A 144 12.57 3.34 13.47
C PHE A 144 12.41 2.55 14.77
N LYS A 145 13.39 2.64 15.69
CA LYS A 145 13.35 1.95 16.99
C LYS A 145 12.30 2.48 17.97
N LYS A 146 11.77 3.69 17.74
CA LYS A 146 10.73 4.31 18.58
C LYS A 146 9.31 4.09 18.04
N MET A 147 9.18 3.63 16.80
CA MET A 147 7.90 3.39 16.17
C MET A 147 7.47 1.93 16.33
N SER A 148 6.16 1.70 16.32
CA SER A 148 5.61 0.35 16.20
C SER A 148 5.75 -0.11 14.75
N TYR A 149 6.35 -1.28 14.55
CA TYR A 149 6.44 -1.93 13.23
C TYR A 149 6.50 -3.45 13.41
N GLU A 150 5.45 -4.13 12.94
CA GLU A 150 5.27 -5.59 12.94
C GLU A 150 5.06 -6.14 11.52
N GLY A 151 5.08 -5.27 10.49
CA GLY A 151 4.88 -5.63 9.08
C GLY A 151 3.88 -4.72 8.35
N ASP A 152 3.44 -5.15 7.18
CA ASP A 152 2.46 -4.45 6.33
C ASP A 152 1.10 -4.25 7.02
N PHE A 153 0.78 -5.05 8.04
CA PHE A 153 -0.44 -4.92 8.86
C PHE A 153 -0.18 -4.50 10.30
N THR A 154 0.83 -3.65 10.52
CA THR A 154 1.07 -3.11 11.87
C THR A 154 -0.14 -2.29 12.32
N PRO A 155 -0.80 -2.61 13.45
CA PRO A 155 -1.98 -1.88 13.89
C PRO A 155 -1.67 -0.41 14.23
N VAL A 156 -2.50 0.51 13.77
CA VAL A 156 -2.34 1.94 14.08
C VAL A 156 -2.94 2.24 15.45
N GLY A 157 -2.16 2.92 16.31
CA GLY A 157 -2.58 3.30 17.66
C GLY A 157 -2.20 4.74 18.00
N PHE A 158 -2.13 5.07 19.29
CA PHE A 158 -1.70 6.39 19.75
C PHE A 158 -0.18 6.62 19.60
N ASN A 159 0.60 5.54 19.54
CA ASN A 159 2.02 5.61 19.22
C ASN A 159 2.20 5.74 17.70
N LYS A 160 3.32 6.34 17.30
CA LYS A 160 3.71 6.36 15.88
C LYS A 160 3.92 4.93 15.39
N THR A 161 3.12 4.55 14.41
CA THR A 161 3.19 3.28 13.71
C THR A 161 3.77 3.52 12.32
N LEU A 162 4.73 2.69 11.93
CA LEU A 162 5.26 2.66 10.59
C LEU A 162 4.41 1.73 9.71
N GLU A 163 4.10 2.15 8.50
CA GLU A 163 3.36 1.38 7.51
C GLU A 163 4.22 1.25 6.24
N GLN A 164 4.44 0.01 5.81
CA GLN A 164 5.18 -0.30 4.59
C GLN A 164 4.49 -1.46 3.86
N PRO A 165 4.03 -1.24 2.61
CA PRO A 165 3.96 0.05 1.91
C PRO A 165 3.06 1.06 2.63
N GLY A 166 3.35 2.37 2.56
CA GLY A 166 2.49 3.40 3.20
C GLY A 166 1.17 3.64 2.44
N ASN A 167 0.36 4.61 2.89
CA ASN A 167 -0.89 5.02 2.19
C ASN A 167 -0.70 5.50 0.74
N LEU A 168 0.45 6.05 0.39
CA LEU A 168 0.79 6.32 -1.01
C LEU A 168 0.92 5.03 -1.83
N GLY A 169 1.19 3.91 -1.16
CA GLY A 169 1.04 2.54 -1.63
C GLY A 169 2.02 2.13 -2.71
N GLY A 170 2.32 0.83 -2.77
CA GLY A 170 3.04 0.20 -3.88
C GLY A 170 2.40 0.56 -5.23
N MET A 171 1.46 -0.23 -5.72
CA MET A 171 0.75 0.10 -6.96
C MET A 171 -0.54 0.86 -6.65
N ASN A 172 -0.43 2.19 -6.64
CA ASN A 172 -1.54 3.10 -6.39
C ASN A 172 -2.33 3.43 -7.68
N TRP A 173 -2.43 4.70 -8.08
CA TRP A 173 -3.07 5.11 -9.32
C TRP A 173 -2.22 4.77 -10.56
N GLY A 174 -2.89 4.53 -11.70
CA GLY A 174 -2.24 4.28 -13.00
C GLY A 174 -2.51 2.89 -13.58
N SER A 175 -2.86 1.91 -12.74
CA SER A 175 -3.15 0.52 -13.14
C SER A 175 -2.00 -0.11 -13.93
N VAL A 176 -2.31 -1.05 -14.81
CA VAL A 176 -1.38 -1.93 -15.51
C VAL A 176 -1.50 -1.70 -17.01
N ALA A 177 -0.36 -1.54 -17.69
CA ALA A 177 -0.31 -1.63 -19.14
C ALA A 177 0.00 -3.07 -19.55
N TYR A 178 -0.77 -3.63 -20.48
CA TYR A 178 -0.64 -5.03 -20.89
C TYR A 178 -0.35 -5.17 -22.38
N ASP A 179 0.77 -5.81 -22.71
CA ASP A 179 1.11 -6.25 -24.06
C ASP A 179 0.52 -7.64 -24.31
N ALA A 180 -0.64 -7.70 -24.96
CA ALA A 180 -1.33 -8.95 -25.25
C ALA A 180 -0.57 -9.86 -26.24
N LYS A 181 0.32 -9.33 -27.09
CA LYS A 181 1.07 -10.14 -28.05
C LYS A 181 2.20 -10.88 -27.35
N ASN A 182 2.94 -10.18 -26.51
CA ASN A 182 4.09 -10.74 -25.81
C ASN A 182 3.73 -11.31 -24.43
N GLN A 183 2.53 -11.04 -23.94
CA GLN A 183 2.01 -11.45 -22.63
C GLN A 183 2.81 -10.83 -21.48
N ILE A 184 3.09 -9.53 -21.57
CA ILE A 184 3.89 -8.78 -20.60
C ILE A 184 3.04 -7.69 -19.95
N ALA A 185 3.02 -7.65 -18.63
CA ALA A 185 2.40 -6.59 -17.84
C ALA A 185 3.46 -5.60 -17.37
N TYR A 186 3.16 -4.30 -17.46
CA TYR A 186 4.01 -3.21 -16.99
C TYR A 186 3.28 -2.44 -15.90
N ILE A 187 3.96 -2.23 -14.78
CA ILE A 187 3.41 -1.56 -13.60
C ILE A 187 4.43 -0.61 -13.00
N ASN A 188 3.95 0.51 -12.46
CA ASN A 188 4.73 1.40 -11.63
C ASN A 188 4.36 1.24 -10.16
N ASP A 189 5.33 1.47 -9.28
CA ASP A 189 5.11 1.44 -7.83
C ASP A 189 5.80 2.57 -7.07
N ILE A 190 5.30 2.90 -5.87
CA ILE A 190 5.88 3.86 -4.92
C ILE A 190 6.38 3.10 -3.68
N ARG A 191 7.57 3.45 -3.19
CA ARG A 191 8.28 2.76 -2.10
C ARG A 191 8.64 3.69 -0.94
N ILE A 192 7.74 4.62 -0.63
CA ILE A 192 7.90 5.55 0.48
C ILE A 192 6.99 5.09 1.62
N PRO A 193 7.55 4.66 2.77
CA PRO A 193 6.76 4.32 3.94
C PRO A 193 6.11 5.57 4.53
N SER A 194 5.00 5.36 5.21
CA SER A 194 4.28 6.43 5.92
C SER A 194 4.21 6.12 7.42
N VAL A 195 4.10 7.16 8.22
CA VAL A 195 3.98 7.11 9.68
C VAL A 195 2.59 7.58 10.07
N PHE A 196 1.90 6.75 10.86
CA PHE A 196 0.52 6.97 11.29
C PHE A 196 0.43 7.01 12.81
N TRP A 197 -0.47 7.84 13.33
CA TRP A 197 -0.94 7.70 14.71
C TRP A 197 -2.33 8.30 14.85
N LEU A 198 -3.11 7.72 15.76
CA LEU A 198 -4.41 8.23 16.18
C LEU A 198 -4.23 9.31 17.24
N VAL A 199 -5.13 10.29 17.20
CA VAL A 199 -5.17 11.43 18.12
C VAL A 199 -6.57 11.49 18.71
N LYS A 200 -6.69 11.71 20.02
CA LYS A 200 -8.01 11.85 20.64
C LYS A 200 -8.75 13.07 20.09
N ARG A 201 -10.08 12.96 19.97
CA ARG A 201 -10.93 14.00 19.38
C ARG A 201 -10.74 15.39 19.99
N ASP A 202 -10.61 15.47 21.30
CA ASP A 202 -10.42 16.69 22.07
C ASP A 202 -9.04 17.35 21.85
N GLU A 203 -8.02 16.55 21.51
CA GLU A 203 -6.67 17.02 21.20
C GLU A 203 -6.48 17.40 19.72
N PHE A 204 -7.33 16.90 18.82
CA PHE A 204 -7.14 17.02 17.37
C PHE A 204 -6.99 18.46 16.89
N ALA A 205 -7.76 19.41 17.43
CA ALA A 205 -7.68 20.81 17.03
C ALA A 205 -6.30 21.44 17.28
N GLN A 206 -5.58 20.99 18.30
CA GLN A 206 -4.22 21.44 18.59
C GLN A 206 -3.22 20.78 17.65
N VAL A 207 -3.37 19.47 17.43
CA VAL A 207 -2.51 18.70 16.50
C VAL A 207 -2.65 19.21 15.07
N ASN A 208 -3.87 19.55 14.63
CA ASN A 208 -4.16 20.10 13.31
C ASN A 208 -3.42 21.41 13.02
N LYS A 209 -3.08 22.20 14.06
CA LYS A 209 -2.28 23.43 13.92
C LYS A 209 -0.77 23.18 13.89
N LYS A 210 -0.34 22.02 14.39
CA LYS A 210 1.08 21.71 14.60
C LYS A 210 1.73 21.03 13.39
N TYR A 211 0.97 20.19 12.70
CA TYR A 211 1.50 19.42 11.57
C TYR A 211 1.00 20.01 10.25
N PRO A 212 1.86 20.04 9.21
CA PRO A 212 1.46 20.49 7.90
C PRO A 212 0.47 19.49 7.29
N SER A 213 -0.42 19.99 6.43
CA SER A 213 -1.15 19.18 5.46
C SER A 213 -0.76 19.63 4.07
N ASP A 214 -0.38 18.69 3.22
CA ASP A 214 0.20 18.98 1.90
C ASP A 214 -0.76 18.71 0.74
N GLY A 215 -2.04 18.40 1.03
CA GLY A 215 -3.05 18.09 0.01
C GLY A 215 -2.85 16.75 -0.70
N THR A 216 -1.82 15.97 -0.35
CA THR A 216 -1.52 14.65 -0.94
C THR A 216 -2.02 13.48 -0.10
N GLY A 217 -2.89 13.75 0.88
CA GLY A 217 -3.32 12.76 1.87
C GLY A 217 -2.40 12.65 3.08
N HIS A 218 -1.37 13.51 3.20
CA HIS A 218 -0.55 13.62 4.40
C HIS A 218 -0.95 14.85 5.22
N GLY A 219 -0.77 14.70 6.53
CA GLY A 219 -1.14 15.63 7.56
C GLY A 219 -2.27 15.12 8.45
N PRO A 220 -2.79 15.99 9.32
CA PRO A 220 -3.89 15.66 10.22
C PRO A 220 -5.21 15.49 9.47
N SER A 221 -5.86 14.34 9.64
CA SER A 221 -7.19 14.05 9.11
C SER A 221 -8.21 13.94 10.24
N PRO A 222 -9.36 14.64 10.17
CA PRO A 222 -10.29 14.72 11.28
C PRO A 222 -11.04 13.43 11.56
N GLN A 223 -11.19 12.50 10.61
CA GLN A 223 -11.93 11.24 10.80
C GLN A 223 -13.32 11.44 11.44
N THR A 224 -14.07 12.43 10.95
CA THR A 224 -15.36 12.89 11.52
C THR A 224 -16.31 11.72 11.76
N GLY A 225 -16.96 11.71 12.92
CA GLY A 225 -17.86 10.63 13.34
C GLY A 225 -17.19 9.56 14.20
N THR A 226 -15.89 9.67 14.48
CA THR A 226 -15.18 8.75 15.41
C THR A 226 -14.61 9.48 16.63
N PRO A 227 -14.27 8.76 17.71
CA PRO A 227 -13.58 9.33 18.88
C PRO A 227 -12.18 9.86 18.61
N TYR A 228 -11.65 9.70 17.39
CA TYR A 228 -10.27 9.99 17.05
C TYR A 228 -10.17 10.87 15.80
N GLY A 229 -9.15 11.72 15.75
CA GLY A 229 -8.54 12.12 14.48
C GLY A 229 -7.31 11.26 14.22
N MET A 230 -6.61 11.53 13.13
CA MET A 230 -5.40 10.81 12.80
C MET A 230 -4.37 11.75 12.18
N VAL A 231 -3.09 11.38 12.21
CA VAL A 231 -2.04 12.07 11.45
C VAL A 231 -1.25 11.08 10.62
N THR A 232 -1.12 11.37 9.34
CA THR A 232 -0.28 10.63 8.39
C THR A 232 0.90 11.51 7.97
N MET A 233 2.12 11.00 7.97
CA MET A 233 3.28 11.71 7.41
C MET A 233 4.12 10.76 6.57
N MET A 234 4.74 11.24 5.49
CA MET A 234 5.81 10.46 4.86
C MET A 234 6.94 10.24 5.88
N TRP A 235 7.55 9.07 5.89
CA TRP A 235 8.67 8.82 6.79
C TRP A 235 9.96 9.42 6.25
N THR A 236 10.17 10.70 6.56
CA THR A 236 11.35 11.46 6.16
C THR A 236 12.17 11.90 7.34
N SER A 237 13.43 12.25 7.06
CA SER A 237 14.30 12.90 8.02
C SER A 237 14.01 14.40 8.13
N ALA A 238 14.79 15.11 8.97
CA ALA A 238 14.75 16.57 9.06
C ALA A 238 15.22 17.29 7.78
N MET A 239 15.83 16.56 6.85
CA MET A 239 16.23 17.05 5.52
C MET A 239 15.15 16.82 4.46
N GLU A 240 13.94 16.37 4.85
CA GLU A 240 12.82 16.04 3.95
C GLU A 240 13.15 14.91 2.96
N THR A 241 14.11 14.06 3.31
CA THR A 241 14.51 12.90 2.51
C THR A 241 13.95 11.63 3.12
N PRO A 242 13.43 10.67 2.31
CA PRO A 242 12.92 9.41 2.85
C PRO A 242 13.96 8.69 3.71
N CYS A 243 13.51 8.12 4.82
CA CYS A 243 14.35 7.39 5.77
C CYS A 243 14.66 5.94 5.32
N THR A 244 14.20 5.53 4.14
CA THR A 244 14.48 4.23 3.52
C THR A 244 15.46 4.39 2.37
N GLU A 245 16.17 3.31 2.03
CA GLU A 245 17.06 3.32 0.87
C GLU A 245 16.27 3.46 -0.44
N PRO A 246 16.83 4.15 -1.47
CA PRO A 246 16.26 4.14 -2.81
C PRO A 246 16.34 2.74 -3.45
N PRO A 247 15.52 2.43 -4.47
CA PRO A 247 14.65 3.35 -5.21
C PRO A 247 13.33 3.67 -4.50
N PHE A 248 12.85 4.90 -4.68
CA PHE A 248 11.55 5.35 -4.13
C PHE A 248 10.35 5.07 -5.03
N GLY A 249 10.61 4.56 -6.24
CA GLY A 249 9.61 4.02 -7.14
C GLY A 249 10.28 3.33 -8.32
N THR A 250 9.60 2.35 -8.91
CA THR A 250 10.12 1.61 -10.06
C THR A 250 9.07 1.43 -11.15
N ILE A 251 9.51 1.06 -12.35
CA ILE A 251 8.68 0.38 -13.34
C ILE A 251 9.16 -1.07 -13.40
N SER A 252 8.23 -2.00 -13.31
CA SER A 252 8.47 -3.44 -13.42
C SER A 252 7.76 -4.01 -14.63
N ALA A 253 8.43 -4.89 -15.35
CA ALA A 253 7.82 -5.75 -16.36
C ALA A 253 7.67 -7.17 -15.82
N ILE A 254 6.49 -7.75 -15.98
CA ILE A 254 6.14 -9.09 -15.51
C ILE A 254 5.75 -9.93 -16.71
N ASP A 255 6.39 -11.08 -16.89
CA ASP A 255 5.95 -12.08 -17.85
C ASP A 255 4.74 -12.84 -17.28
N MET A 256 3.61 -12.76 -17.97
CA MET A 256 2.37 -13.38 -17.51
C MET A 256 2.35 -14.90 -17.68
N LYS A 257 3.28 -15.47 -18.46
CA LYS A 257 3.42 -16.93 -18.62
C LYS A 257 4.09 -17.55 -17.40
N SER A 258 5.27 -17.05 -17.05
CA SER A 258 6.03 -17.51 -15.89
C SER A 258 5.58 -16.87 -14.57
N LYS A 259 4.83 -15.76 -14.64
CA LYS A 259 4.42 -14.94 -13.50
C LYS A 259 5.64 -14.41 -12.73
N GLN A 260 6.70 -14.06 -13.44
CA GLN A 260 7.95 -13.56 -12.88
C GLN A 260 8.26 -12.15 -13.37
N VAL A 261 8.99 -11.38 -12.55
CA VAL A 261 9.55 -10.09 -12.97
C VAL A 261 10.64 -10.34 -14.00
N LEU A 262 10.46 -9.80 -15.21
CA LEU A 262 11.46 -9.84 -16.28
C LEU A 262 12.59 -8.84 -16.01
N TRP A 263 12.21 -7.62 -15.63
CA TRP A 263 13.11 -6.56 -15.26
C TRP A 263 12.38 -5.53 -14.40
N GLN A 264 13.17 -4.75 -13.67
CA GLN A 264 12.70 -3.65 -12.84
C GLN A 264 13.72 -2.51 -12.93
N VAL A 265 13.24 -1.29 -13.13
CA VAL A 265 14.10 -0.10 -13.24
C VAL A 265 13.59 1.01 -12.31
N PRO A 266 14.48 1.71 -11.60
CA PRO A 266 14.12 2.91 -10.85
C PRO A 266 13.49 3.98 -11.74
N VAL A 267 12.50 4.69 -11.20
CA VAL A 267 11.87 5.83 -11.86
C VAL A 267 12.22 7.11 -11.12
N GLY A 268 12.58 8.13 -11.89
CA GLY A 268 12.95 9.43 -11.37
C GLY A 268 14.46 9.62 -11.31
N THR A 269 14.85 10.88 -11.24
CA THR A 269 16.25 11.28 -11.09
C THR A 269 16.36 12.31 -9.98
N THR A 270 17.55 12.46 -9.42
CA THR A 270 17.84 13.49 -8.42
C THR A 270 17.79 14.91 -9.00
N LYS A 271 17.60 15.10 -10.32
CA LYS A 271 17.73 16.41 -10.98
C LYS A 271 16.86 17.50 -10.34
N ASP A 272 15.61 17.16 -10.04
CA ASP A 272 14.62 18.07 -9.44
C ASP A 272 14.40 17.79 -7.96
N LEU A 273 15.25 16.98 -7.33
CA LEU A 273 15.13 16.54 -5.94
C LEU A 273 16.41 16.84 -5.16
N GLY A 274 16.26 17.03 -3.85
CA GLY A 274 17.38 17.15 -2.92
C GLY A 274 16.92 17.62 -1.55
N PRO A 275 17.86 17.68 -0.58
CA PRO A 275 17.56 18.08 0.80
C PRO A 275 16.80 19.40 0.89
N TRP A 276 15.80 19.47 1.76
CA TRP A 276 14.93 20.64 1.98
C TRP A 276 14.25 21.15 0.69
N GLY A 277 13.96 20.25 -0.24
CA GLY A 277 13.38 20.57 -1.54
C GLY A 277 14.32 21.30 -2.51
N ILE A 278 15.62 21.40 -2.19
CA ILE A 278 16.59 22.07 -3.06
C ILE A 278 16.98 21.12 -4.20
N LYS A 279 16.72 21.53 -5.43
CA LYS A 279 17.03 20.74 -6.63
C LYS A 279 18.55 20.51 -6.75
N SER A 280 18.98 19.26 -6.87
CA SER A 280 20.40 18.96 -7.06
C SER A 280 20.93 19.38 -8.44
N HIS A 281 20.06 19.47 -9.46
CA HIS A 281 20.39 19.65 -10.87
C HIS A 281 21.27 18.53 -11.48
N ILE A 282 21.57 17.47 -10.72
CA ILE A 282 22.35 16.33 -11.18
C ILE A 282 21.37 15.20 -11.50
N PRO A 283 21.35 14.64 -12.73
CA PRO A 283 20.40 13.62 -13.14
C PRO A 283 20.89 12.21 -12.79
N LEU A 284 21.18 11.92 -11.52
CA LEU A 284 21.46 10.55 -11.07
C LEU A 284 20.15 9.78 -10.96
N ALA A 285 20.16 8.51 -11.36
CA ALA A 285 19.05 7.60 -11.09
C ALA A 285 18.83 7.49 -9.58
N MET A 286 17.57 7.48 -9.16
CA MET A 286 17.21 7.30 -7.74
C MET A 286 17.20 5.81 -7.39
N GLY A 287 18.40 5.24 -7.24
CA GLY A 287 18.60 3.80 -6.97
C GLY A 287 19.50 3.13 -7.99
#